data_AF-A0A7W2I8T9-F1
#
_entry.id   AF-A0A7W2I8T9-F1
#
_cell.length_a   1.000
_cell.length_b   1.000
_cell.length_c   1.000
_cell.angle_alpha   90.00
_cell.angle_beta   90.00
_cell.angle_gamma   90.00
#
_symmetry.space_group_name_H-M   'P 1'
#
loop_
_entity.id
_entity.type
_entity.pdbx_description
1 polymer ?
#
loop_
_entity_poly.entity_id
_entity_poly.type
_entity_poly.pdbx_seq_one_letter_code
_entity_poly.pdbx_strand_id
1 'polypeptide(L)'
;MAVIVLVVVAGVSGLTFYLWPTFVGDELLVVSPQTMLALTRLRAEPKFVPDPSSFYPGAPNENMRLSAQRSVDGLLDALCADLPKHPKRSLVLAKFKEAMASFSTAESEERDQFLVYLQRIMKALGMQSSGELLNVWRYGFPYGWFI
;
A
#
# COMPACT_ATOMS: atom_id res chain seq x y z
N MET A 1 25.47 -0.16 25.30
CA MET A 1 25.12 -1.39 24.55
C MET A 1 23.68 -1.40 24.04
N ALA A 2 22.67 -1.03 24.84
CA ALA A 2 21.26 -1.04 24.39
C ALA A 2 20.94 -0.08 23.22
N VAL A 3 21.53 1.11 23.19
CA VAL A 3 21.29 2.11 22.12
C VAL A 3 21.86 1.68 20.76
N ILE A 4 22.97 0.94 20.75
CA ILE A 4 23.63 0.48 19.51
C ILE A 4 22.81 -0.65 18.85
N VAL A 5 22.24 -1.56 19.64
CA VAL A 5 21.40 -2.64 19.13
C VAL A 5 20.12 -2.10 18.49
N LEU A 6 19.51 -1.07 19.08
CA LEU A 6 18.26 -0.47 18.61
C LEU A 6 18.42 0.27 17.27
N VAL A 7 19.57 0.93 17.05
CA VAL A 7 19.92 1.59 15.78
C VAL A 7 20.21 0.58 14.67
N VAL A 8 20.85 -0.56 14.99
CA VAL A 8 21.12 -1.62 14.00
C VAL A 8 19.83 -2.32 13.58
N VAL A 9 18.91 -2.62 14.50
CA VAL A 9 17.63 -3.27 14.17
C VAL A 9 16.74 -2.32 13.34
N ALA A 10 16.59 -1.06 13.75
CA ALA A 10 15.80 -0.08 12.98
C ALA A 10 16.39 0.20 11.58
N GLY A 11 17.72 0.24 11.45
CA GLY A 11 18.41 0.40 10.16
C GLY A 11 18.23 -0.80 9.22
N VAL A 12 18.24 -2.03 9.75
CA VAL A 12 18.04 -3.26 8.97
C VAL A 12 16.58 -3.41 8.52
N SER A 13 15.61 -3.05 9.36
CA SER A 13 14.18 -3.08 9.00
C SER A 13 13.83 -2.11 7.88
N GLY A 14 14.35 -0.88 7.93
CA GLY A 14 14.18 0.10 6.86
C GLY A 14 14.82 -0.35 5.54
N LEU A 15 16.06 -0.86 5.61
CA LEU A 15 16.80 -1.33 4.44
C LEU A 15 16.09 -2.50 3.74
N THR A 16 15.50 -3.42 4.52
CA THR A 16 14.76 -4.58 3.98
C THR A 16 13.62 -4.14 3.06
N PHE A 17 12.84 -3.14 3.47
CA PHE A 17 11.77 -2.58 2.62
C PHE A 17 12.32 -2.01 1.31
N TYR A 18 13.37 -1.18 1.37
CA TYR A 18 13.93 -0.55 0.18
C TYR A 18 14.53 -1.57 -0.80
N LEU A 19 15.07 -2.68 -0.31
CA LEU A 19 15.60 -3.76 -1.14
C LEU A 19 14.56 -4.81 -1.56
N TRP A 20 13.35 -4.79 -0.98
CA TRP A 20 12.33 -5.81 -1.25
C TRP A 20 11.91 -5.81 -2.73
N PRO A 21 11.99 -6.96 -3.43
CA PRO A 21 11.72 -7.03 -4.86
C PRO A 21 10.22 -6.91 -5.15
N THR A 22 9.88 -6.19 -6.21
CA THR A 22 8.50 -6.07 -6.71
C THR A 22 8.23 -6.96 -7.94
N PHE A 23 9.29 -7.56 -8.51
CA PHE A 23 9.24 -8.31 -9.77
C PHE A 23 9.20 -9.84 -9.57
N VAL A 24 9.38 -10.35 -8.34
CA VAL A 24 9.30 -11.78 -8.08
C VAL A 24 7.84 -12.24 -8.22
N GLY A 25 7.62 -13.28 -9.02
CA GLY A 25 6.28 -13.74 -9.38
C GLY A 25 5.50 -12.68 -10.16
N ASP A 26 6.16 -11.98 -11.09
CA ASP A 26 5.48 -11.01 -11.94
C ASP A 26 4.53 -11.73 -12.92
N GLU A 27 3.36 -11.15 -13.11
CA GLU A 27 2.29 -11.71 -13.91
C GLU A 27 1.53 -10.59 -14.63
N LEU A 28 0.92 -10.94 -15.77
CA LEU A 28 0.04 -10.02 -16.48
C LEU A 28 -1.31 -9.94 -15.75
N LEU A 29 -1.77 -8.72 -15.54
CA LEU A 29 -3.08 -8.45 -14.96
C LEU A 29 -4.12 -8.32 -16.08
N VAL A 30 -5.32 -8.85 -15.83
CA VAL A 30 -6.46 -8.63 -16.72
C VAL A 30 -7.04 -7.26 -16.42
N VAL A 31 -6.55 -6.24 -17.12
CA VAL A 31 -7.05 -4.85 -16.98
C VAL A 31 -8.29 -4.67 -17.87
N SER A 32 -9.47 -4.91 -17.30
CA SER A 32 -10.75 -4.71 -17.98
C SER A 32 -11.36 -3.33 -17.69
N PRO A 33 -12.36 -2.89 -18.47
CA PRO A 33 -13.14 -1.70 -18.13
C PRO A 33 -13.78 -1.77 -16.74
N GLN A 34 -14.15 -2.97 -16.26
CA GLN A 34 -14.71 -3.13 -14.91
C GLN A 34 -13.65 -2.88 -13.83
N THR A 35 -12.42 -3.36 -14.04
CA THR A 35 -11.29 -3.11 -13.14
C THR A 35 -10.98 -1.61 -13.06
N MET A 36 -10.93 -0.93 -14.21
CA MET A 36 -10.68 0.53 -14.26
C MET A 36 -11.81 1.33 -13.58
N LEU A 37 -13.07 0.89 -13.76
CA LEU A 37 -14.21 1.48 -13.08
C LEU A 37 -14.14 1.29 -11.56
N ALA A 38 -13.70 0.12 -11.10
CA ALA A 38 -13.51 -0.16 -9.67
C ALA A 38 -12.45 0.76 -9.05
N LEU A 39 -11.31 0.96 -9.72
CA LEU A 39 -10.27 1.91 -9.27
C LEU A 39 -10.80 3.35 -9.23
N THR A 40 -11.54 3.76 -10.27
CA THR A 40 -12.13 5.11 -10.34
C THR A 40 -13.17 5.34 -9.25
N ARG A 41 -13.97 4.32 -8.93
CA ARG A 41 -14.93 4.39 -7.82
C ARG A 41 -14.20 4.50 -6.48
N LEU A 42 -13.19 3.67 -6.25
CA LEU A 42 -12.37 3.73 -5.05
C LEU A 42 -11.69 5.10 -4.90
N ARG A 43 -11.27 5.70 -6.02
CA ARG A 43 -10.68 7.05 -6.06
C ARG A 43 -11.66 8.13 -5.63
N ALA A 44 -12.95 8.00 -5.96
CA ALA A 44 -13.99 8.97 -5.63
C ALA A 44 -14.50 8.84 -4.17
N GLU A 45 -14.25 7.73 -3.50
CA GLU A 45 -14.68 7.55 -2.11
C GLU A 45 -13.98 8.52 -1.15
N PRO A 46 -14.71 9.05 -0.14
CA PRO A 46 -14.07 9.71 1.00
C PRO A 46 -13.19 8.68 1.75
N LYS A 47 -11.96 9.08 2.09
CA LYS A 47 -11.00 8.17 2.74
C LYS A 47 -10.65 8.62 4.14
N PHE A 48 -10.20 7.65 4.94
CA PHE A 48 -9.79 7.84 6.33
C PHE A 48 -10.88 8.48 7.20
N VAL A 49 -12.15 8.23 6.84
CA VAL A 49 -13.32 8.55 7.65
C VAL A 49 -13.59 7.41 8.64
N PRO A 50 -14.38 7.64 9.71
CA PRO A 50 -14.79 6.56 10.60
C PRO A 50 -15.45 5.42 9.82
N ASP A 51 -14.99 4.19 10.07
CA ASP A 51 -15.51 2.99 9.44
C ASP A 51 -15.93 1.97 10.52
N PRO A 52 -17.24 1.86 10.80
CA PRO A 52 -17.76 0.93 11.79
C PRO A 52 -17.46 -0.54 11.49
N SER A 53 -17.21 -0.89 10.22
CA SER A 53 -16.95 -2.27 9.82
C SER A 53 -15.53 -2.75 10.13
N SER A 54 -14.57 -1.82 10.18
CA SER A 54 -13.17 -2.08 10.53
C SER A 54 -12.79 -1.58 11.91
N PHE A 55 -13.74 -1.01 12.67
CA PHE A 55 -13.51 -0.30 13.94
C PHE A 55 -12.48 0.83 13.83
N TYR A 56 -12.16 1.29 12.62
CA TYR A 56 -11.27 2.42 12.41
C TYR A 56 -12.02 3.71 12.80
N PRO A 57 -11.52 4.47 13.80
CA PRO A 57 -12.23 5.64 14.31
C PRO A 57 -12.23 6.82 13.34
N GLY A 58 -11.48 6.74 12.24
CA GLY A 58 -11.20 7.86 11.36
C GLY A 58 -9.89 8.57 11.75
N ALA A 59 -9.33 9.32 10.81
CA ALA A 59 -8.10 10.06 11.09
C ALA A 59 -8.31 11.08 12.23
N PRO A 60 -7.31 11.31 13.10
CA PRO A 60 -7.46 12.15 14.29
C PRO A 60 -7.90 13.60 14.03
N ASN A 61 -7.57 14.13 12.85
CA ASN A 61 -7.98 15.45 12.41
C ASN A 61 -8.02 15.54 10.88
N GLU A 62 -8.66 16.59 10.39
CA GLU A 62 -8.89 16.80 8.96
C GLU A 62 -7.60 16.95 8.14
N ASN A 63 -6.57 17.58 8.70
CA ASN A 63 -5.29 17.74 7.99
C ASN A 63 -4.61 16.38 7.76
N MET A 64 -4.60 15.52 8.78
CA MET A 64 -4.10 14.15 8.66
C MET A 64 -4.95 13.35 7.67
N ARG A 65 -6.29 13.46 7.77
CA ARG A 65 -7.23 12.80 6.86
C ARG A 65 -6.95 13.14 5.41
N LEU A 66 -6.87 14.44 5.09
CA LEU A 66 -6.61 14.94 3.74
C LEU A 66 -5.23 14.54 3.24
N SER A 67 -4.21 14.57 4.12
CA SER A 67 -2.86 14.13 3.76
C SER A 67 -2.82 12.65 3.42
N ALA A 68 -3.40 11.79 4.27
CA ALA A 68 -3.44 10.35 4.05
C ALA A 68 -4.29 9.99 2.82
N GLN A 69 -5.44 10.66 2.64
CA GLN A 69 -6.28 10.50 1.46
C GLN A 69 -5.51 10.86 0.18
N ARG A 70 -4.75 11.97 0.18
CA ARG A 70 -3.96 12.40 -0.99
C ARG A 70 -2.97 11.32 -1.43
N SER A 71 -2.38 10.57 -0.50
CA SER A 71 -1.47 9.48 -0.82
C SER A 71 -2.16 8.31 -1.55
N VAL A 72 -3.34 7.89 -1.08
CA VAL A 72 -4.12 6.83 -1.75
C VAL A 72 -4.65 7.32 -3.10
N ASP A 73 -5.12 8.56 -3.14
CA ASP A 73 -5.67 9.19 -4.33
C ASP A 73 -4.60 9.33 -5.44
N GLY A 74 -3.41 9.81 -5.09
CA GLY A 74 -2.29 9.90 -6.03
C GLY A 74 -1.81 8.54 -6.54
N LEU A 75 -1.82 7.51 -5.69
CA LEU A 75 -1.54 6.14 -6.11
C LEU A 75 -2.58 5.65 -7.13
N LEU A 76 -3.87 5.84 -6.86
CA LEU A 76 -4.95 5.44 -7.77
C LEU A 76 -4.86 6.17 -9.11
N ASP A 77 -4.56 7.48 -9.09
CA ASP A 77 -4.38 8.28 -10.30
C ASP A 77 -3.22 7.74 -11.16
N ALA A 78 -2.08 7.41 -10.53
CA ALA A 78 -0.94 6.81 -11.20
C ALA A 78 -1.25 5.43 -11.80
N LEU A 79 -1.96 4.57 -11.04
CA LEU A 79 -2.37 3.25 -11.52
C LEU A 79 -3.33 3.36 -12.70
N CYS A 80 -4.31 4.26 -12.63
CA CYS A 80 -5.26 4.48 -13.73
C CYS A 80 -4.56 4.96 -15.02
N ALA A 81 -3.48 5.73 -14.90
CA ALA A 81 -2.72 6.23 -16.05
C ALA A 81 -1.80 5.17 -16.69
N ASP A 82 -1.18 4.31 -15.86
CA ASP A 82 -0.09 3.43 -16.30
C ASP A 82 -0.55 2.00 -16.61
N LEU A 83 -1.54 1.46 -15.89
CA LEU A 83 -2.00 0.07 -16.05
C LEU A 83 -2.52 -0.27 -17.45
N PRO A 84 -3.27 0.60 -18.17
CA PRO A 84 -3.72 0.29 -19.52
C PRO A 84 -2.57 0.06 -20.51
N LYS A 85 -1.39 0.65 -20.25
CA LYS A 85 -0.19 0.54 -21.09
C LYS A 85 0.71 -0.62 -20.63
N HIS A 86 0.77 -0.85 -19.33
CA HIS A 86 1.67 -1.80 -18.69
C HIS A 86 0.93 -2.63 -17.63
N PRO A 87 0.07 -3.58 -18.04
CA PRO A 87 -0.80 -4.33 -17.12
C PRO A 87 -0.02 -5.43 -16.40
N LYS A 88 0.93 -5.04 -15.53
CA LYS A 88 1.81 -5.96 -14.80
C LYS A 88 1.64 -5.80 -13.30
N ARG A 89 1.69 -6.92 -12.59
CA ARG A 89 1.72 -6.96 -11.12
C ARG A 89 2.90 -6.17 -10.57
N SER A 90 4.08 -6.31 -11.16
CA SER A 90 5.30 -5.60 -10.74
C SER A 90 5.17 -4.08 -10.82
N LEU A 91 4.44 -3.55 -11.81
CA LEU A 91 4.14 -2.12 -11.89
C LEU A 91 3.32 -1.67 -10.68
N VAL A 92 2.24 -2.40 -10.35
CA VAL A 92 1.38 -2.09 -9.21
C VAL A 92 2.20 -2.07 -7.91
N LEU A 93 3.02 -3.11 -7.70
CA LEU A 93 3.85 -3.21 -6.51
C LEU A 93 4.93 -2.13 -6.44
N ALA A 94 5.48 -1.70 -7.58
CA ALA A 94 6.40 -0.57 -7.64
C ALA A 94 5.69 0.73 -7.20
N LYS A 95 4.49 1.01 -7.72
CA LYS A 95 3.70 2.19 -7.31
C LYS A 95 3.29 2.13 -5.84
N PHE A 96 2.94 0.94 -5.33
CA PHE A 96 2.69 0.74 -3.90
C PHE A 96 3.91 1.12 -3.08
N LYS A 97 5.09 0.63 -3.47
CA LYS A 97 6.34 0.89 -2.77
C LYS A 97 6.69 2.38 -2.74
N GLU A 98 6.50 3.09 -3.85
CA GLU A 98 6.64 4.55 -3.92
C GLU A 98 5.68 5.25 -2.95
N ALA A 99 4.39 4.90 -2.99
CA ALA A 99 3.38 5.49 -2.12
C ALA A 99 3.68 5.23 -0.63
N MET A 100 4.03 3.98 -0.29
CA MET A 100 4.43 3.56 1.06
C MET A 100 5.69 4.28 1.58
N ALA A 101 6.69 4.50 0.72
CA ALA A 101 7.90 5.25 1.09
C ALA A 101 7.58 6.72 1.40
N SER A 102 6.60 7.30 0.72
CA SER A 102 6.16 8.69 0.93
C SER A 102 5.08 8.86 2.01
N PHE A 103 4.49 7.76 2.51
CA PHE A 103 3.39 7.81 3.46
C PHE A 103 3.92 8.17 4.87
N SER A 104 3.96 9.47 5.14
CA SER A 104 4.66 10.03 6.30
C SER A 104 3.81 10.12 7.58
N THR A 105 2.68 9.40 7.69
CA THR A 105 1.92 9.43 8.94
C THR A 105 2.67 8.64 10.01
N ALA A 106 2.87 9.27 11.17
CA ALA A 106 3.59 8.67 12.30
C ALA A 106 2.74 7.63 13.04
N GLU A 107 1.41 7.77 12.97
CA GLU A 107 0.45 6.96 13.71
C GLU A 107 0.21 5.59 13.06
N SER A 108 0.06 4.56 13.90
CA SER A 108 -0.08 3.18 13.45
C SER A 108 -1.42 2.91 12.78
N GLU A 109 -2.51 3.54 13.24
CA GLU A 109 -3.86 3.30 12.72
C GLU A 109 -4.01 3.78 11.28
N GLU A 110 -3.46 4.95 10.91
CA GLU A 110 -3.47 5.42 9.52
C GLU A 110 -2.66 4.51 8.60
N ARG A 111 -1.58 3.90 9.09
CA ARG A 111 -0.81 2.93 8.31
C ARG A 111 -1.59 1.65 8.08
N ASP A 112 -2.28 1.15 9.11
CA ASP A 112 -3.15 -0.01 8.98
C ASP A 112 -4.30 0.26 8.02
N GLN A 113 -4.93 1.44 8.12
CA GLN A 113 -5.98 1.83 7.18
C GLN A 113 -5.46 2.05 5.76
N PHE A 114 -4.23 2.57 5.59
CA PHE A 114 -3.59 2.66 4.29
C PHE A 114 -3.41 1.27 3.65
N LEU A 115 -2.97 0.28 4.42
CA LEU A 115 -2.87 -1.12 3.95
C LEU A 115 -4.21 -1.69 3.51
N VAL A 116 -5.31 -1.37 4.21
CA VAL A 116 -6.66 -1.76 3.79
C VAL A 116 -6.96 -1.24 2.39
N TYR A 117 -6.63 0.03 2.08
CA TYR A 117 -6.81 0.55 0.73
C TYR A 117 -5.92 -0.16 -0.31
N LEU A 118 -4.67 -0.47 0.02
CA LEU A 118 -3.79 -1.25 -0.87
C LEU A 118 -4.36 -2.65 -1.17
N GLN A 119 -4.92 -3.32 -0.15
CA GLN A 119 -5.60 -4.60 -0.32
C GLN A 119 -6.88 -4.48 -1.17
N ARG A 120 -7.66 -3.40 -1.01
CA ARG A 120 -8.83 -3.13 -1.86
C ARG A 120 -8.44 -2.91 -3.31
N ILE A 121 -7.32 -2.23 -3.57
CA ILE A 121 -6.77 -2.06 -4.92
C ILE A 121 -6.35 -3.43 -5.50
N MET A 122 -5.62 -4.24 -4.73
CA MET A 122 -5.25 -5.59 -5.15
C MET A 122 -6.47 -6.45 -5.51
N LYS A 123 -7.51 -6.41 -4.67
CA LYS A 123 -8.77 -7.11 -4.91
C LYS A 123 -9.44 -6.65 -6.20
N ALA A 124 -9.47 -5.33 -6.46
CA ALA A 124 -10.03 -4.79 -7.70
C ALA A 124 -9.25 -5.25 -8.95
N LEU A 125 -7.94 -5.46 -8.81
CA LEU A 125 -7.04 -5.92 -9.87
C LEU A 125 -6.96 -7.46 -10.00
N GLY A 126 -7.63 -8.21 -9.13
CA GLY A 126 -7.55 -9.68 -9.08
C GLY A 126 -6.20 -10.22 -8.57
N MET A 127 -5.40 -9.40 -7.90
CA MET A 127 -4.09 -9.79 -7.37
C MET A 127 -4.26 -10.63 -6.10
N GLN A 128 -3.63 -11.81 -6.08
CA GLN A 128 -3.70 -12.73 -4.94
C GLN A 128 -2.72 -12.37 -3.81
N SER A 129 -1.54 -11.84 -4.17
CA SER A 129 -0.46 -11.61 -3.22
C SER A 129 0.37 -10.38 -3.55
N SER A 130 0.83 -9.68 -2.51
CA SER A 130 1.81 -8.59 -2.59
C SER A 130 3.26 -9.10 -2.54
N GLY A 131 3.46 -10.42 -2.43
CA GLY A 131 4.78 -11.02 -2.22
C GLY A 131 5.42 -10.51 -0.94
N GLU A 132 4.66 -10.46 0.16
CA GLU A 132 5.07 -9.93 1.47
C GLU A 132 5.41 -8.43 1.52
N LEU A 133 5.32 -7.67 0.42
CA LEU A 133 5.70 -6.25 0.40
C LEU A 133 4.97 -5.43 1.48
N LEU A 134 3.66 -5.66 1.66
CA LEU A 134 2.86 -4.96 2.67
C LEU A 134 3.32 -5.28 4.11
N ASN A 135 3.66 -6.53 4.37
CA ASN A 135 4.14 -6.98 5.68
C ASN A 135 5.52 -6.40 5.98
N VAL A 136 6.40 -6.44 4.99
CA VAL A 136 7.76 -5.89 5.09
C VAL A 136 7.71 -4.39 5.37
N TRP A 137 6.81 -3.64 4.74
CA TRP A 137 6.64 -2.22 5.04
C TRP A 137 6.09 -1.98 6.45
N ARG A 138 5.09 -2.78 6.89
CA ARG A 138 4.41 -2.56 8.15
C ARG A 138 5.18 -3.00 9.38
N TYR A 139 5.91 -4.10 9.26
CA TYR A 139 6.53 -4.82 10.37
C TYR A 139 8.05 -4.95 10.24
N GLY A 140 8.62 -4.64 9.06
CA GLY A 140 10.06 -4.68 8.82
C GLY A 140 10.62 -6.05 8.42
N PHE A 141 9.77 -7.08 8.30
CA PHE A 141 10.18 -8.43 7.90
C PHE A 141 9.02 -9.18 7.22
N PRO A 142 9.29 -10.16 6.35
CA PRO A 142 8.26 -11.04 5.79
C PRO A 142 7.78 -12.05 6.85
N TYR A 143 6.49 -12.40 6.86
CA TYR A 143 5.98 -13.46 7.75
C TYR A 143 6.15 -14.87 7.18
N GLY A 144 6.61 -14.99 5.93
CA GLY A 144 7.02 -16.26 5.36
C GLY A 144 5.88 -17.20 4.98
N TRP A 145 4.72 -16.68 4.57
CA TRP A 145 3.77 -17.51 3.82
C TRP A 145 4.17 -17.51 2.34
N PHE A 146 5.25 -18.22 2.03
CA PHE A 146 5.45 -18.74 0.67
C PHE A 146 4.42 -19.85 0.45
N ILE A 147 3.18 -19.47 0.15
CA ILE A 147 2.16 -20.37 -0.40
C ILE A 147 1.73 -19.79 -1.74
#